data_AF-A0A0K8VTB9-F1
#
_entry.id   AF-A0A0K8VTB9-F1
#
_cell.length_a   1.000
_cell.length_b   1.000
_cell.length_c   1.000
_cell.angle_alpha   90.00
_cell.angle_beta   90.00
_cell.angle_gamma   90.00
#
_symmetry.space_group_name_H-M   'P 1'
#
loop_
_entity.id
_entity.type
_entity.pdbx_description
1 polymer ?
#
loop_
_entity_poly.entity_id
_entity_poly.type
_entity_poly.pdbx_seq_one_letter_code
_entity_poly.pdbx_strand_id
1 'polypeptide(L)'
;MKLTLRRYSLLLLLQFTFLLADLFFNTFAHIFLRDKLQLSIVFYVTQDILIICEYVFFTFAVHSTCVYEVGGASIIFRSCKFFLITTLTYFILSATQHLWIVYNVMWAPNADWSSTLTALAFFQRLVSFVYYYACKHTALVVSDPRYDEENIDWIAEQLSVK
;
A
#
# COMPACT_ATOMS: atom_id res chain seq x y z
N MET A 1 -5.82 16.37 -17.02
CA MET A 1 -7.20 15.80 -17.13
C MET A 1 -7.98 16.16 -15.87
N LYS A 2 -8.90 17.13 -15.92
CA LYS A 2 -9.62 17.62 -14.72
C LYS A 2 -10.24 16.49 -13.89
N LEU A 3 -9.74 16.27 -12.68
CA LEU A 3 -10.41 15.46 -11.68
C LEU A 3 -11.65 16.23 -11.20
N THR A 4 -12.84 15.77 -11.58
CA THR A 4 -14.08 16.26 -10.98
C THR A 4 -14.17 15.77 -9.52
N LEU A 5 -14.77 16.56 -8.63
CA LEU A 5 -14.97 16.22 -7.21
C LEU A 5 -15.55 14.80 -7.00
N ARG A 6 -16.37 14.33 -7.94
CA ARG A 6 -16.92 12.97 -7.95
C ARG A 6 -15.87 11.88 -8.22
N ARG A 7 -14.95 12.10 -9.16
CA ARG A 7 -13.83 11.18 -9.44
C ARG A 7 -12.84 11.15 -8.27
N TYR A 8 -12.58 12.32 -7.68
CA TYR A 8 -11.81 12.47 -6.45
C TYR A 8 -12.38 11.61 -5.31
N SER A 9 -13.67 11.77 -5.00
CA SER A 9 -14.30 11.04 -3.91
C SER A 9 -14.30 9.52 -4.16
N LEU A 10 -14.41 9.10 -5.41
CA LEU A 10 -14.37 7.68 -5.78
C LEU A 10 -12.98 7.08 -5.63
N LEU A 11 -11.92 7.78 -6.05
CA LEU A 11 -10.54 7.31 -5.90
C LEU A 11 -10.18 7.14 -4.42
N LEU A 12 -10.50 8.15 -3.62
CA LEU A 12 -10.23 8.14 -2.18
C LEU A 12 -11.04 7.04 -1.46
N LEU A 13 -12.33 6.89 -1.79
CA LEU A 13 -13.16 5.80 -1.26
C LEU A 13 -12.57 4.42 -1.58
N LEU A 14 -12.08 4.24 -2.81
CA LEU A 14 -11.53 2.97 -3.28
C LEU A 14 -10.20 2.65 -2.59
N GLN A 15 -9.30 3.63 -2.42
CA GLN A 15 -8.06 3.48 -1.65
C GLN A 15 -8.34 3.10 -0.19
N PHE A 16 -9.27 3.80 0.47
CA PHE A 16 -9.68 3.43 1.84
C PHE A 16 -10.31 2.04 1.91
N THR A 17 -11.03 1.63 0.88
CA THR A 17 -11.61 0.27 0.80
C THR A 17 -10.51 -0.79 0.72
N PHE A 18 -9.47 -0.58 -0.09
CA PHE A 18 -8.32 -1.50 -0.13
C PHE A 18 -7.56 -1.53 1.19
N LEU A 19 -7.36 -0.39 1.82
CA LEU A 19 -6.69 -0.31 3.13
C LEU A 19 -7.46 -1.07 4.21
N LEU A 20 -8.79 -0.93 4.24
CA LEU A 20 -9.65 -1.64 5.18
C LEU A 20 -9.67 -3.14 4.90
N ALA A 21 -9.68 -3.54 3.62
CA ALA A 21 -9.58 -4.93 3.23
C ALA A 21 -8.22 -5.54 3.68
N ASP A 22 -7.10 -4.84 3.44
CA ASP A 22 -5.78 -5.31 3.87
C ASP A 22 -5.72 -5.47 5.39
N LEU A 23 -6.20 -4.47 6.14
CA LEU A 23 -6.27 -4.52 7.60
C LEU A 23 -7.12 -5.69 8.10
N PHE A 24 -8.24 -5.96 7.44
CA PHE A 24 -9.09 -7.10 7.73
C PHE A 24 -8.30 -8.41 7.56
N PHE A 25 -7.72 -8.66 6.38
CA PHE A 25 -6.96 -9.88 6.13
C PHE A 25 -5.76 -10.01 7.08
N ASN A 26 -5.02 -8.94 7.33
CA ASN A 26 -3.87 -8.94 8.24
C ASN A 26 -4.25 -9.31 9.69
N THR A 27 -5.37 -8.79 10.17
CA THR A 27 -5.83 -9.03 11.55
C THR A 27 -6.40 -10.43 11.70
N PHE A 28 -7.29 -10.81 10.78
CA PHE A 28 -8.11 -12.01 10.90
C PHE A 28 -7.43 -13.28 10.41
N ALA A 29 -6.40 -13.20 9.55
CA ALA A 29 -5.66 -14.38 9.08
C ALA A 29 -5.14 -15.25 10.23
N HIS A 30 -4.48 -14.64 11.22
CA HIS A 30 -3.96 -15.37 12.37
C HIS A 30 -5.06 -15.90 13.30
N ILE A 31 -6.17 -15.17 13.47
CA ILE A 31 -7.23 -15.55 14.41
C ILE A 31 -8.02 -16.75 13.88
N PHE A 32 -8.37 -16.75 12.59
CA PHE A 32 -9.22 -17.79 12.02
C PHE A 32 -8.44 -19.02 11.55
N LEU A 33 -7.15 -18.88 11.22
CA LEU A 33 -6.40 -19.87 10.44
C LEU A 33 -5.13 -20.38 11.14
N ARG A 34 -5.02 -20.19 12.45
CA ARG A 34 -3.93 -20.73 13.27
C ARG A 34 -3.81 -22.25 13.11
N ASP A 35 -4.93 -22.96 13.15
CA ASP A 35 -4.98 -24.43 13.11
C ASP A 35 -5.11 -24.98 11.67
N LYS A 36 -5.17 -24.09 10.68
CA LYS A 36 -5.38 -24.43 9.26
C LYS A 36 -4.42 -23.66 8.37
N LEU A 37 -3.14 -24.01 8.46
CA LEU A 37 -2.05 -23.38 7.70
C LEU A 37 -2.34 -23.31 6.19
N GLN A 38 -2.95 -24.34 5.61
CA GLN A 38 -3.32 -24.40 4.19
C GLN A 38 -4.29 -23.28 3.78
N LEU A 39 -5.29 -22.99 4.61
CA LEU A 39 -6.26 -21.93 4.33
C LEU A 39 -5.64 -20.54 4.56
N SER A 40 -4.65 -20.43 5.44
CA SER A 40 -3.93 -19.18 5.70
C SER A 40 -3.26 -18.61 4.44
N ILE A 41 -2.85 -19.45 3.50
CA ILE A 41 -2.25 -19.03 2.23
C ILE A 41 -3.20 -18.09 1.47
N VAL A 42 -4.50 -18.41 1.41
CA VAL A 42 -5.47 -17.63 0.65
C VAL A 42 -5.55 -16.20 1.19
N PHE A 43 -5.46 -16.02 2.51
CA PHE A 43 -5.50 -14.70 3.15
C PHE A 43 -4.25 -13.89 2.84
N TYR A 44 -3.06 -14.50 2.95
CA TYR A 44 -1.80 -13.81 2.66
C TYR A 44 -1.61 -13.49 1.17
N VAL A 45 -2.05 -14.37 0.27
CA VAL A 45 -2.08 -14.08 -1.17
C VAL A 45 -3.04 -12.93 -1.49
N THR A 46 -4.21 -12.91 -0.86
CA THR A 46 -5.17 -11.81 -1.05
C THR A 46 -4.60 -10.50 -0.54
N GLN A 47 -3.87 -10.53 0.59
CA GLN A 47 -3.16 -9.37 1.13
C GLN A 47 -2.09 -8.84 0.15
N ASP A 48 -1.24 -9.71 -0.38
CA ASP A 48 -0.21 -9.34 -1.37
C ASP A 48 -0.84 -8.66 -2.61
N ILE A 49 -1.96 -9.18 -3.09
CA ILE A 49 -2.71 -8.59 -4.22
C ILE A 49 -3.21 -7.19 -3.86
N LEU A 50 -3.77 -6.99 -2.66
CA LEU A 50 -4.25 -5.69 -2.21
C LEU A 50 -3.13 -4.65 -2.13
N ILE A 51 -1.94 -5.03 -1.62
CA ILE A 51 -0.76 -4.15 -1.57
C ILE A 51 -0.33 -3.75 -2.98
N ILE A 52 -0.30 -4.70 -3.92
CA ILE A 52 0.04 -4.44 -5.33
C ILE A 52 -1.01 -3.52 -5.97
N CYS A 53 -2.29 -3.79 -5.74
CA CYS A 53 -3.38 -2.94 -6.23
C CYS A 53 -3.23 -1.51 -5.72
N GLU A 54 -2.97 -1.31 -4.43
CA GLU A 54 -2.77 0.01 -3.84
C GLU A 54 -1.59 0.75 -4.50
N TYR A 55 -0.46 0.06 -4.73
CA TYR A 55 0.69 0.62 -5.42
C TYR A 55 0.38 1.03 -6.88
N VAL A 56 -0.35 0.18 -7.61
CA VAL A 56 -0.77 0.46 -8.99
C VAL A 56 -1.73 1.66 -9.01
N PHE A 57 -2.70 1.70 -8.11
CA PHE A 57 -3.64 2.81 -8.00
C PHE A 57 -2.95 4.12 -7.64
N PHE A 58 -1.98 4.09 -6.72
CA PHE A 58 -1.15 5.25 -6.41
C PHE A 58 -0.39 5.74 -7.65
N THR A 59 0.24 4.83 -8.40
CA THR A 59 0.98 5.18 -9.62
C THR A 59 0.07 5.78 -10.68
N PHE A 60 -1.13 5.21 -10.86
CA PHE A 60 -2.16 5.75 -11.74
C PHE A 60 -2.61 7.15 -11.31
N ALA A 61 -2.88 7.33 -10.01
CA ALA A 61 -3.27 8.62 -9.46
C ALA A 61 -2.19 9.68 -9.72
N VAL A 62 -0.92 9.39 -9.44
CA VAL A 62 0.21 10.28 -9.73
C VAL A 62 0.31 10.60 -11.22
N HIS A 63 0.22 9.60 -12.11
CA HIS A 63 0.26 9.85 -13.55
C HIS A 63 -0.94 10.69 -14.02
N SER A 64 -2.10 10.58 -13.38
CA SER A 64 -3.28 11.36 -13.74
C SER A 64 -3.22 12.83 -13.28
N THR A 65 -2.29 13.18 -12.38
CA THR A 65 -2.10 14.56 -11.91
C THR A 65 -1.24 15.38 -12.88
N CYS A 66 -1.57 16.67 -13.02
CA CYS A 66 -0.88 17.58 -13.95
C CYS A 66 0.60 17.78 -13.63
N VAL A 67 1.02 17.60 -12.37
CA VAL A 67 2.43 17.70 -11.96
C VAL A 67 3.34 16.72 -12.72
N TYR A 68 2.83 15.56 -13.13
CA TYR A 68 3.58 14.63 -13.97
C TYR A 68 3.74 15.15 -15.41
N GLU A 69 2.72 15.84 -15.95
CA GLU A 69 2.72 16.42 -17.30
C GLU A 69 3.67 17.63 -17.43
N VAL A 70 3.84 18.43 -16.37
CA VAL A 70 4.74 19.62 -16.37
C VAL A 70 6.17 19.32 -15.88
N GLY A 71 6.53 18.04 -15.67
CA GLY A 71 7.87 17.66 -15.20
C GLY A 71 8.14 17.83 -13.70
N GLY A 72 7.10 18.11 -12.91
CA GLY A 72 7.15 18.19 -11.44
C GLY A 72 7.23 16.82 -10.73
N ALA A 73 7.44 15.73 -11.46
CA ALA A 73 7.57 14.38 -10.91
C ALA A 73 8.58 14.31 -9.76
N SER A 74 9.68 15.08 -9.83
CA SER A 74 10.70 15.12 -8.77
C SER A 74 10.17 15.60 -7.42
N ILE A 75 9.16 16.48 -7.40
CA ILE A 75 8.52 17.01 -6.19
C ILE A 75 7.62 15.94 -5.57
N ILE A 76 6.77 15.29 -6.38
CA ILE A 76 5.91 14.20 -5.92
C ILE A 76 6.75 13.04 -5.39
N PHE A 77 7.80 12.64 -6.11
CA PHE A 77 8.72 11.61 -5.64
C PHE A 77 9.37 12.00 -4.31
N ARG A 78 9.72 13.26 -4.09
CA ARG A 78 10.31 13.71 -2.82
C ARG A 78 9.30 13.59 -1.66
N SER A 79 8.05 13.96 -1.89
CA SER A 79 6.98 13.86 -0.88
C SER A 79 6.52 12.42 -0.63
N CYS A 80 6.55 11.56 -1.66
CA CYS A 80 6.06 10.18 -1.60
C CYS A 80 7.16 9.14 -1.31
N LYS A 81 8.43 9.55 -1.16
CA LYS A 81 9.56 8.66 -0.81
C LYS A 81 9.27 7.79 0.41
N PHE A 82 8.71 8.40 1.45
CA PHE A 82 8.36 7.68 2.68
C PHE A 82 7.37 6.55 2.40
N PHE A 83 6.28 6.86 1.66
CA PHE A 83 5.29 5.88 1.24
C PHE A 83 5.86 4.74 0.42
N LEU A 84 6.66 5.04 -0.60
CA LEU A 84 7.27 4.03 -1.47
C LEU A 84 8.17 3.06 -0.67
N ILE A 85 8.98 3.60 0.24
CA ILE A 85 9.83 2.77 1.12
C ILE A 85 8.96 1.90 2.01
N THR A 86 7.95 2.48 2.68
CA THR A 86 7.09 1.72 3.61
C THR A 86 6.30 0.63 2.89
N THR A 87 5.77 0.92 1.70
CA THR A 87 5.02 -0.05 0.88
C THR A 87 5.93 -1.18 0.41
N LEU A 88 7.15 -0.87 -0.04
CA LEU A 88 8.12 -1.89 -0.46
C LEU A 88 8.53 -2.78 0.73
N THR A 89 8.85 -2.18 1.88
CA THR A 89 9.21 -2.95 3.09
C THR A 89 8.06 -3.84 3.54
N TYR A 90 6.83 -3.32 3.55
CA TYR A 90 5.64 -4.08 3.92
C TYR A 90 5.40 -5.25 2.96
N PHE A 91 5.51 -5.01 1.65
CA PHE A 91 5.37 -6.03 0.62
C PHE A 91 6.43 -7.14 0.76
N ILE A 92 7.70 -6.79 0.97
CA ILE A 92 8.77 -7.79 1.15
C ILE A 92 8.52 -8.66 2.38
N LEU A 93 8.07 -8.07 3.50
CA LEU A 93 7.74 -8.82 4.70
C LEU A 93 6.55 -9.76 4.46
N SER A 94 5.48 -9.27 3.82
CA SER A 94 4.31 -10.08 3.46
C SER A 94 4.67 -11.24 2.52
N ALA A 95 5.44 -10.96 1.45
CA ALA A 95 5.92 -11.97 0.52
C ALA A 95 6.81 -13.01 1.21
N THR A 96 7.66 -12.59 2.16
CA THR A 96 8.49 -13.53 2.94
C THR A 96 7.62 -14.45 3.81
N GLN A 97 6.55 -13.93 4.43
CA GLN A 97 5.60 -14.76 5.17
C GLN A 97 4.90 -15.76 4.25
N HIS A 98 4.41 -15.31 3.11
CA HIS A 98 3.75 -16.16 2.13
C HIS A 98 4.67 -17.29 1.65
N LEU A 99 5.92 -16.97 1.25
CA LEU A 99 6.91 -17.97 0.85
C LEU A 99 7.20 -18.98 1.97
N TRP A 100 7.29 -18.50 3.21
CA TRP A 100 7.51 -19.37 4.37
C TRP A 100 6.33 -20.32 4.61
N ILE A 101 5.09 -19.85 4.48
CA ILE A 101 3.90 -20.70 4.60
C ILE A 101 3.88 -21.77 3.52
N VAL A 102 4.12 -21.40 2.26
CA VAL A 102 4.18 -22.34 1.12
C VAL A 102 5.26 -23.40 1.36
N TYR A 103 6.44 -22.99 1.83
CA TYR A 103 7.50 -23.91 2.20
C TYR A 103 7.02 -24.91 3.28
N ASN A 104 6.43 -24.42 4.38
CA ASN A 104 5.98 -25.30 5.46
C ASN A 104 4.87 -26.26 4.99
N VAL A 105 3.93 -25.81 4.17
CA VAL A 105 2.85 -26.67 3.63
C VAL A 105 3.40 -27.76 2.70
N MET A 106 4.43 -27.48 1.90
CA MET A 106 5.04 -28.49 1.00
C MET A 106 5.78 -29.59 1.78
N TRP A 107 6.49 -29.23 2.84
CA TRP A 107 7.32 -30.18 3.60
C TRP A 107 6.58 -30.84 4.76
N ALA A 108 5.60 -30.15 5.36
CA ALA A 108 4.84 -30.63 6.51
C ALA A 108 3.39 -30.10 6.45
N PRO A 109 2.51 -30.74 5.66
CA PRO A 109 1.16 -30.21 5.36
C PRO A 109 0.23 -30.14 6.59
N ASN A 110 0.52 -30.90 7.64
CA ASN A 110 -0.24 -30.94 8.90
C ASN A 110 0.48 -30.20 10.04
N ALA A 111 1.56 -29.47 9.75
CA ALA A 111 2.25 -28.70 10.77
C ALA A 111 1.47 -27.43 11.11
N ASP A 112 1.45 -27.12 12.40
CA ASP A 112 0.98 -25.83 12.90
C ASP A 112 1.95 -24.70 12.53
N TRP A 113 1.56 -23.46 12.84
CA TRP A 113 2.40 -22.29 12.65
C TRP A 113 3.75 -22.43 13.37
N SER A 114 4.84 -22.33 12.61
CA SER A 114 6.17 -22.36 13.19
C SER A 114 6.47 -21.07 13.96
N SER A 115 7.32 -21.14 14.99
CA SER A 115 7.71 -19.97 15.79
C SER A 115 8.30 -18.85 14.93
N THR A 116 9.02 -19.21 13.86
CA THR A 116 9.55 -18.27 12.86
C THR A 116 8.43 -17.53 12.13
N LEU A 117 7.36 -18.23 11.74
CA LEU A 117 6.22 -17.61 11.06
C LEU A 117 5.47 -16.64 11.99
N THR A 118 5.30 -17.01 13.26
CA THR A 118 4.68 -16.13 14.27
C THR A 118 5.53 -14.88 14.51
N ALA A 119 6.85 -15.01 14.62
CA ALA A 119 7.76 -13.87 14.77
C ALA A 119 7.70 -12.95 13.54
N LEU A 120 7.73 -13.51 12.33
CA LEU A 120 7.64 -12.75 11.09
C LEU A 120 6.30 -12.01 10.97
N ALA A 121 5.19 -12.65 11.35
CA ALA A 121 3.87 -12.03 11.42
C ALA A 121 3.79 -10.91 12.44
N PHE A 122 4.46 -11.04 13.58
CA PHE A 122 4.56 -9.97 14.56
C PHE A 122 5.29 -8.75 13.98
N PHE A 123 6.45 -8.93 13.34
CA PHE A 123 7.18 -7.84 12.72
C PHE A 123 6.41 -7.19 11.56
N GLN A 124 5.77 -7.99 10.71
CA GLN A 124 4.98 -7.46 9.61
C GLN A 124 3.81 -6.59 10.12
N ARG A 125 3.16 -6.99 11.23
CA ARG A 125 2.11 -6.20 11.87
C ARG A 125 2.63 -4.91 12.51
N LEU A 126 3.85 -4.88 13.03
CA LEU A 126 4.44 -3.62 13.49
C LEU A 126 4.67 -2.64 12.33
N VAL A 127 5.13 -3.15 11.20
CA VAL A 127 5.32 -2.34 9.99
C VAL A 127 3.99 -1.92 9.36
N SER A 128 2.93 -2.72 9.51
CA SER A 128 1.60 -2.41 8.95
C SER A 128 1.04 -1.10 9.49
N PHE A 129 1.26 -0.76 10.78
CA PHE A 129 0.85 0.54 11.33
C PHE A 129 1.47 1.73 10.57
N VAL A 130 2.75 1.62 10.24
CA VAL A 130 3.49 2.65 9.50
C VAL A 130 3.01 2.70 8.06
N TYR A 131 2.81 1.54 7.44
CA TYR A 131 2.26 1.41 6.09
C TYR A 131 0.86 2.05 5.97
N TYR A 132 -0.07 1.73 6.87
CA TYR A 132 -1.42 2.29 6.85
C TYR A 132 -1.43 3.81 7.06
N TYR A 133 -0.56 4.31 7.95
CA TYR A 133 -0.37 5.75 8.09
C TYR A 133 0.15 6.38 6.79
N ALA A 134 1.17 5.77 6.17
CA ALA A 134 1.78 6.27 4.94
C ALA A 134 0.79 6.25 3.76
N CYS A 135 -0.01 5.19 3.60
CA CYS A 135 -1.08 5.11 2.61
C CYS A 135 -2.11 6.22 2.82
N LYS A 136 -2.64 6.36 4.04
CA LYS A 136 -3.64 7.39 4.35
C LYS A 136 -3.10 8.79 4.07
N HIS A 137 -1.89 9.08 4.52
CA HIS A 137 -1.24 10.37 4.30
C HIS A 137 -1.07 10.64 2.80
N THR A 138 -0.59 9.66 2.05
CA THR A 138 -0.31 9.80 0.61
C THR A 138 -1.58 9.90 -0.21
N ALA A 139 -2.62 9.14 0.13
CA ALA A 139 -3.94 9.26 -0.46
C ALA A 139 -4.48 10.68 -0.32
N LEU A 140 -4.33 11.30 0.85
CA LEU A 140 -4.76 12.69 1.08
C LEU A 140 -3.89 13.71 0.33
N VAL A 141 -2.56 13.51 0.29
CA VAL A 141 -1.62 14.43 -0.39
C VAL A 141 -1.79 14.40 -1.91
N VAL A 142 -1.84 13.22 -2.51
CA VAL A 142 -2.05 13.07 -3.97
C VAL A 142 -3.41 13.60 -4.38
N SER A 143 -4.38 13.58 -3.47
CA SER A 143 -5.72 14.08 -3.73
C SER A 143 -5.89 15.58 -3.36
N ASP A 144 -4.87 16.25 -2.82
CA ASP A 144 -4.98 17.69 -2.49
C ASP A 144 -5.11 18.52 -3.79
N PRO A 145 -6.16 19.34 -3.95
CA PRO A 145 -6.40 20.16 -5.14
C PRO A 145 -5.26 21.14 -5.46
N ARG A 146 -4.32 21.38 -4.53
CA ARG A 146 -3.11 22.17 -4.80
C ARG A 146 -2.18 21.53 -5.84
N TYR A 147 -2.27 20.23 -6.08
CA TYR A 147 -1.51 19.51 -7.10
C TYR A 147 -2.24 19.45 -8.47
N ASP A 148 -3.39 20.10 -8.61
CA ASP A 148 -4.18 20.17 -9.85
C ASP A 148 -3.91 21.46 -10.69
N GLU A 149 -4.44 21.49 -11.92
CA GLU A 149 -4.30 22.52 -12.98
C GLU A 149 -4.43 23.99 -12.49
N GLU A 150 -5.13 24.24 -11.38
CA GLU A 150 -5.44 25.59 -10.89
C GLU A 150 -4.25 26.29 -10.20
N ASN A 151 -3.18 25.56 -9.84
CA ASN A 151 -2.01 26.09 -9.13
C ASN A 151 -0.66 25.88 -9.86
N ILE A 152 -0.69 25.76 -11.19
CA ILE A 152 0.52 25.67 -12.03
C ILE A 152 1.50 26.82 -11.72
N ASP A 153 0.99 28.02 -11.44
CA ASP A 153 1.80 29.19 -11.10
C ASP A 153 2.56 29.01 -9.78
N TRP A 154 1.97 28.38 -8.77
CA TRP A 154 2.64 28.06 -7.50
C TRP A 154 3.74 26.99 -7.67
N ILE A 155 3.49 25.98 -8.51
CA ILE A 155 4.49 24.94 -8.84
C ILE A 155 5.65 25.56 -9.65
N ALA A 156 5.34 26.43 -10.60
CA ALA A 156 6.33 27.17 -11.38
C ALA A 156 7.17 28.10 -10.49
N GLU A 157 6.57 28.73 -9.48
CA GLU A 157 7.28 29.55 -8.47
C GLU A 157 8.21 28.70 -7.59
N GLN A 158 7.79 27.52 -7.15
CA GLN A 158 8.68 26.61 -6.41
C GLN A 158 9.84 26.07 -7.27
N LEU A 159 9.62 25.91 -8.58
CA LEU A 159 10.64 25.45 -9.52
C LEU A 159 11.57 26.58 -10.00
N SER A 160 11.11 27.84 -10.02
CA SER A 160 11.90 29.01 -10.43
C SER A 160 12.84 29.51 -9.33
N VAL A 161 12.62 29.13 -8.07
CA VAL A 161 13.49 29.46 -6.92
C VAL A 161 14.71 28.52 -6.84
N LYS A 162 15.17 27.97 -7.97
CA LYS A 162 16.35 27.10 -8.02
C LYS A 162 17.51 27.74 -8.76
#